data_AF-A0A9E3YXY0-F1
#
_entry.id   AF-A0A9E3YXY0-F1
#
_cell.length_a   1.000
_cell.length_b   1.000
_cell.length_c   1.000
_cell.angle_alpha   90.00
_cell.angle_beta   90.00
_cell.angle_gamma   90.00
#
_symmetry.space_group_name_H-M   'P 1'
#
loop_
_entity.id
_entity.type
_entity.pdbx_description
1 polymer ?
#
loop_
_entity_poly.entity_id
_entity_poly.type
_entity_poly.pdbx_seq_one_letter_code
_entity_poly.pdbx_strand_id
1 'polypeptide(L)'
;MYVTAEHLRDHVIRPTLEYMGAWTPDRETFLLNAAIRAPDVGLFSARTEGLGLFNITAAQHRDLWDRYLAFNPDLASRVRGLASQRAFLSDPDSELQTNLSYCTAIAWLMQQRAGGIKEQQPDANAFAHA
;
A
#
# COMPACT_ATOMS: atom_id res chain seq x y z
N MET A 1 16.05 -1.95 17.75
CA MET A 1 15.76 -2.80 16.58
C MET A 1 15.38 -1.85 15.45
N TYR A 2 16.14 -1.82 14.36
CA TYR A 2 15.85 -0.95 13.21
C TYR A 2 15.24 -1.81 12.11
N VAL A 3 14.20 -1.30 11.44
CA VAL A 3 13.66 -1.92 10.24
C VAL A 3 14.48 -1.42 9.05
N THR A 4 15.11 -2.31 8.30
CA THR A 4 15.86 -1.94 7.08
C THR A 4 14.92 -1.86 5.88
N ALA A 5 15.37 -1.18 4.83
CA ALA A 5 14.65 -1.12 3.55
C ALA A 5 14.42 -2.51 2.96
N GLU A 6 15.43 -3.38 3.03
CA GLU A 6 15.34 -4.77 2.56
C GLU A 6 14.32 -5.56 3.37
N HIS A 7 14.34 -5.40 4.70
CA HIS A 7 13.36 -6.07 5.56
C HIS A 7 11.93 -5.62 5.23
N LEU A 8 11.72 -4.31 5.08
CA LEU A 8 10.43 -3.75 4.71
C LEU A 8 9.97 -4.26 3.33
N ARG A 9 10.88 -4.28 2.35
CA ARG A 9 10.61 -4.81 1.02
C ARG A 9 10.20 -6.28 1.05
N ASP A 10 11.04 -7.12 1.65
CA ASP A 10 10.95 -8.57 1.54
C ASP A 10 9.89 -9.18 2.48
N HIS A 11 9.59 -8.53 3.62
CA HIS A 11 8.65 -9.06 4.62
C HIS A 11 7.33 -8.30 4.75
N VAL A 12 7.21 -7.10 4.18
CA VAL A 12 5.96 -6.32 4.23
C VAL A 12 5.45 -6.03 2.84
N ILE A 13 6.24 -5.34 2.00
CA ILE A 13 5.76 -4.81 0.72
C ILE A 13 5.50 -5.93 -0.27
N ARG A 14 6.49 -6.80 -0.53
CA ARG A 14 6.36 -7.93 -1.45
C ARG A 14 5.21 -8.85 -1.06
N PRO A 15 5.14 -9.40 0.17
CA PRO A 15 4.08 -10.33 0.53
C PRO A 15 2.68 -9.70 0.47
N THR A 16 2.57 -8.40 0.80
CA THR A 16 1.28 -7.69 0.71
C THR A 16 0.85 -7.54 -0.75
N LEU A 17 1.76 -7.15 -1.65
CA LEU A 17 1.44 -7.04 -3.07
C LEU A 17 1.09 -8.41 -3.69
N GLU A 18 1.78 -9.47 -3.30
CA GLU A 18 1.46 -10.85 -3.72
C GLU A 18 0.07 -11.25 -3.26
N TYR A 19 -0.26 -11.00 -1.98
CA TYR A 19 -1.60 -11.24 -1.43
C TYR A 19 -2.69 -10.45 -2.17
N MET A 20 -2.38 -9.21 -2.56
CA MET A 20 -3.27 -8.36 -3.36
C MET A 20 -3.35 -8.77 -4.84
N GLY A 21 -2.58 -9.79 -5.28
CA GLY A 21 -2.51 -10.22 -6.68
C GLY A 21 -1.92 -9.15 -7.61
N ALA A 22 -1.10 -8.25 -7.05
CA ALA A 22 -0.65 -7.04 -7.72
C ALA A 22 0.88 -6.92 -7.75
N TRP A 23 1.62 -7.94 -7.36
CA TRP A 23 3.08 -7.87 -7.31
C TRP A 23 3.71 -7.74 -8.69
N THR A 24 4.55 -6.71 -8.84
CA THR A 24 5.56 -6.57 -9.89
C THR A 24 6.79 -5.89 -9.28
N PRO A 25 8.00 -6.07 -9.85
CA PRO A 25 9.21 -5.39 -9.36
C PRO A 25 9.07 -3.86 -9.31
N ASP A 26 8.35 -3.27 -10.28
CA ASP A 26 8.13 -1.83 -10.36
C ASP A 26 7.23 -1.32 -9.23
N ARG A 27 6.15 -2.05 -8.91
CA ARG A 27 5.22 -1.68 -7.84
C ARG A 27 5.87 -1.84 -6.46
N GLU A 28 6.64 -2.90 -6.27
CA GLU A 28 7.44 -3.11 -5.06
C GLU A 28 8.44 -1.97 -4.85
N THR A 29 9.21 -1.63 -5.89
CA THR A 29 10.20 -0.54 -5.85
C THR A 29 9.55 0.82 -5.61
N PHE A 30 8.41 1.08 -6.23
CA PHE A 30 7.65 2.31 -6.04
C PHE A 30 7.20 2.47 -4.58
N LEU A 31 6.57 1.44 -4.00
CA LEU A 31 6.12 1.49 -2.61
C LEU A 31 7.29 1.58 -1.64
N LEU A 32 8.40 0.88 -1.90
CA LEU A 32 9.59 0.99 -1.07
C LEU A 32 10.16 2.43 -1.08
N ASN A 33 10.24 3.04 -2.25
CA ASN A 33 10.65 4.44 -2.37
C ASN A 33 9.69 5.40 -1.68
N ALA A 34 8.37 5.17 -1.77
CA ALA A 34 7.37 5.98 -1.09
C ALA A 34 7.50 5.89 0.44
N ALA A 35 7.75 4.68 0.95
CA ALA A 35 7.98 4.43 2.37
C ALA A 35 9.26 5.08 2.90
N ILE A 36 10.36 5.05 2.14
CA ILE A 36 11.66 5.64 2.54
C ILE A 36 11.66 7.17 2.42
N ARG A 37 10.94 7.72 1.43
CA ARG A 37 10.85 9.18 1.19
C ARG A 37 9.82 9.89 2.06
N ALA A 38 8.97 9.15 2.78
CA ALA A 38 8.10 9.74 3.78
C ALA A 38 8.98 10.52 4.78
N PRO A 39 8.66 11.79 5.09
CA PRO A 39 9.61 12.76 5.64
C PRO A 39 10.26 12.39 6.97
N ASP A 40 9.88 11.29 7.61
CA ASP A 40 10.70 10.63 8.61
C ASP A 40 10.28 9.16 8.74
N VAL A 41 11.14 8.23 8.31
CA VAL A 41 11.05 6.78 8.60
C VAL A 41 11.33 6.46 10.08
N GLY A 42 11.17 7.45 10.97
CA GLY A 42 11.09 7.22 12.40
C GLY A 42 9.71 6.67 12.72
N LEU A 43 9.66 5.44 13.24
CA LEU A 43 8.51 4.85 13.95
C LEU A 43 7.88 5.76 15.03
N PHE A 44 8.47 6.94 15.28
CA PHE A 44 8.08 7.95 16.26
C PHE A 44 8.13 9.40 15.75
N SER A 45 8.20 9.66 14.43
CA SER A 45 8.31 11.06 14.01
C SER A 45 7.01 11.84 14.23
N ALA A 46 7.19 13.02 14.83
CA ALA A 46 6.13 13.91 15.23
C ALA A 46 5.38 14.42 13.99
N ARG A 47 4.07 14.23 14.03
CA ARG A 47 3.15 14.39 12.91
C ARG A 47 2.98 15.85 12.50
N THR A 48 2.84 16.03 11.19
CA THR A 48 1.89 17.02 10.67
C THR A 48 1.22 16.42 9.42
N GLU A 49 0.11 15.73 9.70
CA GLU A 49 -0.99 15.40 8.77
C GLU A 49 -0.99 14.08 7.97
N GLY A 50 -0.40 12.98 8.45
CA GLY A 50 -0.70 11.63 7.92
C GLY A 50 -0.34 10.50 8.89
N LEU A 51 -0.84 9.29 8.60
CA LEU A 51 -0.74 8.11 9.46
C LEU A 51 0.18 7.06 8.85
N GLY A 52 1.07 6.52 9.69
CA GLY A 52 1.89 5.36 9.37
C GLY A 52 2.92 5.59 8.28
N LEU A 53 3.40 4.47 7.72
CA LEU A 53 4.56 4.41 6.83
C LEU A 53 4.43 5.27 5.56
N PHE A 54 3.22 5.42 5.04
CA PHE A 54 2.96 6.13 3.78
C PHE A 54 2.33 7.52 3.99
N ASN A 55 2.29 8.00 5.25
CA ASN A 55 1.71 9.30 5.61
C ASN A 55 0.26 9.50 5.07
N ILE A 56 -0.57 8.46 5.21
CA ILE A 56 -1.94 8.46 4.68
C ILE A 56 -2.87 9.17 5.67
N THR A 57 -3.61 10.17 5.22
CA THR A 57 -4.56 10.89 6.08
C THR A 57 -5.83 10.06 6.34
N ALA A 58 -6.48 10.28 7.48
CA ALA A 58 -7.79 9.68 7.77
C ALA A 58 -8.86 10.05 6.74
N ALA A 59 -8.74 11.23 6.10
CA ALA A 59 -9.64 11.64 5.02
C ALA A 59 -9.43 10.81 3.75
N GLN A 60 -8.17 10.59 3.34
CA GLN A 60 -7.83 9.73 2.20
C GLN A 60 -8.24 8.28 2.42
N HIS A 61 -8.03 7.78 3.64
CA HIS A 61 -8.40 6.43 4.00
C HIS A 61 -9.92 6.20 3.92
N ARG A 62 -10.71 7.07 4.55
CA ARG A 62 -12.18 7.04 4.45
C ARG A 62 -12.66 7.20 3.01
N ASP A 63 -12.07 8.13 2.26
CA ASP A 63 -12.41 8.33 0.85
C ASP A 63 -12.18 7.07 0.01
N LEU A 64 -11.07 6.35 0.23
CA LEU A 64 -10.80 5.09 -0.46
C LEU A 64 -11.87 4.04 -0.11
N TRP A 65 -12.24 3.93 1.17
CA TRP A 65 -13.28 3.01 1.59
C TRP A 65 -14.64 3.33 0.97
N ASP A 66 -15.09 4.57 1.13
CA ASP A 66 -16.44 4.99 0.75
C ASP A 66 -16.61 5.08 -0.77
N ARG A 67 -15.58 5.54 -1.50
CA ARG A 67 -15.69 5.84 -2.94
C ARG A 67 -15.11 4.77 -3.85
N TYR A 68 -14.33 3.83 -3.32
CA TYR A 68 -13.70 2.79 -4.14
C TYR A 68 -13.99 1.38 -3.62
N LEU A 69 -13.67 1.08 -2.36
CA LEU A 69 -13.86 -0.27 -1.81
C LEU A 69 -15.33 -0.64 -1.63
N ALA A 70 -16.20 0.31 -1.27
CA ALA A 70 -17.65 0.10 -1.16
C ALA A 70 -18.28 -0.44 -2.46
N PHE A 71 -17.67 -0.16 -3.62
CA PHE A 71 -18.11 -0.60 -4.93
C PHE A 71 -17.36 -1.82 -5.46
N ASN A 72 -16.37 -2.33 -4.72
CA ASN A 72 -15.55 -3.49 -5.07
C ASN A 72 -15.52 -4.48 -3.89
N PRO A 73 -16.60 -5.24 -3.64
CA PRO A 73 -16.78 -6.02 -2.40
C PRO A 73 -15.70 -7.09 -2.20
N ASP A 74 -15.23 -7.74 -3.26
CA ASP A 74 -14.16 -8.75 -3.17
C ASP A 74 -12.83 -8.11 -2.72
N LEU A 75 -12.53 -6.93 -3.26
CA LEU A 75 -11.34 -6.18 -2.90
C LEU A 75 -11.45 -5.61 -1.47
N ALA A 76 -12.62 -5.10 -1.10
CA ALA A 76 -12.92 -4.65 0.25
C ALA A 76 -12.75 -5.77 1.28
N SER A 77 -13.28 -6.97 0.98
CA SER A 77 -13.14 -8.16 1.81
C SER A 77 -11.67 -8.56 1.97
N ARG A 78 -10.91 -8.58 0.87
CA ARG A 78 -9.48 -8.89 0.87
C ARG A 78 -8.68 -7.91 1.74
N VAL A 79 -8.89 -6.60 1.56
CA VAL A 79 -8.23 -5.56 2.35
C VAL A 79 -8.65 -5.63 3.82
N ARG A 80 -9.95 -5.85 4.09
CA ARG A 80 -10.47 -6.00 5.45
C ARG A 80 -9.88 -7.21 6.17
N GLY A 81 -9.59 -8.28 5.44
CA GLY A 81 -8.95 -9.49 5.95
C GLY A 81 -7.52 -9.27 6.45
N LEU A 82 -6.83 -8.21 6.00
CA LEU A 82 -5.53 -7.81 6.54
C LEU A 82 -5.65 -7.06 7.88
N ALA A 83 -6.75 -6.35 8.10
CA ALA A 83 -6.95 -5.54 9.30
C ALA A 83 -7.42 -6.39 10.49
N SER A 84 -7.18 -5.91 11.71
CA SER A 84 -7.67 -6.59 12.91
C SER A 84 -9.20 -6.71 12.90
N GLN A 85 -9.72 -7.77 13.51
CA GLN A 85 -11.17 -7.98 13.54
C GLN A 85 -11.89 -6.96 14.43
N ARG A 86 -11.34 -6.69 15.62
CA ARG A 86 -11.99 -5.85 16.64
C ARG A 86 -11.56 -4.39 16.60
N ALA A 87 -10.25 -4.10 16.55
CA ALA A 87 -9.77 -2.72 16.66
C ALA A 87 -10.18 -1.90 15.43
N PHE A 88 -10.13 -2.49 14.23
CA PHE A 88 -10.60 -1.84 13.02
C PHE A 88 -12.06 -1.35 13.11
N LEU A 89 -12.95 -2.07 13.78
CA LEU A 89 -14.37 -1.67 13.89
C LEU A 89 -14.57 -0.45 14.80
N SER A 90 -13.63 -0.19 15.71
CA SER A 90 -13.70 0.94 16.66
C SER A 90 -12.87 2.12 16.19
N ASP A 91 -11.72 1.86 15.57
CA ASP A 91 -10.78 2.85 15.04
C ASP A 91 -10.08 2.29 13.80
N PRO A 92 -10.70 2.38 12.61
CA PRO A 92 -10.12 1.89 11.36
C PRO A 92 -8.79 2.55 11.01
N ASP A 93 -8.64 3.84 11.32
CA ASP A 93 -7.48 4.65 10.94
C ASP A 93 -6.22 4.23 11.71
N SER A 94 -6.38 3.65 12.92
CA SER A 94 -5.26 3.11 13.71
C SER A 94 -4.44 2.05 12.96
N GLU A 95 -5.07 1.31 12.05
CA GLU A 95 -4.43 0.21 11.30
C GLU A 95 -3.38 0.72 10.32
N LEU A 96 -3.52 1.96 9.85
CA LEU A 96 -2.50 2.59 9.03
C LEU A 96 -1.17 2.73 9.78
N GLN A 97 -1.19 2.80 11.11
CA GLN A 97 0.01 2.96 11.93
C GLN A 97 0.53 1.63 12.48
N THR A 98 -0.38 0.75 12.86
CA THR A 98 -0.04 -0.46 13.63
C THR A 98 0.11 -1.70 12.76
N ASN A 99 -0.40 -1.65 11.52
CA ASN A 99 -0.45 -2.79 10.62
C ASN A 99 0.20 -2.43 9.28
N LEU A 100 1.48 -2.74 9.14
CA LEU A 100 2.27 -2.36 7.96
C LEU A 100 1.73 -2.99 6.67
N SER A 101 1.22 -4.22 6.72
CA SER A 101 0.59 -4.87 5.56
C SER A 101 -0.70 -4.18 5.16
N TYR A 102 -1.56 -3.84 6.11
CA TYR A 102 -2.76 -3.06 5.84
C TYR A 102 -2.43 -1.68 5.25
N CYS A 103 -1.51 -0.95 5.88
CA CYS A 103 -1.06 0.37 5.41
C CYS A 103 -0.50 0.29 3.98
N THR A 104 0.29 -0.74 3.68
CA THR A 104 0.82 -1.00 2.33
C THR A 104 -0.28 -1.29 1.32
N ALA A 105 -1.29 -2.09 1.69
CA ALA A 105 -2.41 -2.38 0.80
C ALA A 105 -3.22 -1.11 0.48
N ILE A 106 -3.49 -0.25 1.46
CA ILE A 106 -4.17 1.04 1.26
C ILE A 106 -3.32 1.95 0.35
N ALA A 107 -2.02 2.06 0.59
CA ALA A 107 -1.11 2.85 -0.25
C ALA A 107 -1.12 2.37 -1.71
N TRP A 108 -1.06 1.05 -1.92
CA TRP A 108 -1.16 0.44 -3.25
C TRP A 108 -2.47 0.81 -3.94
N LEU A 109 -3.61 0.68 -3.26
CA LEU A 109 -4.92 0.97 -3.85
C LEU A 109 -5.14 2.45 -4.16
N MET A 110 -4.57 3.35 -3.36
CA MET A 110 -4.57 4.78 -3.67
C MET A 110 -3.79 5.05 -4.96
N GLN A 111 -2.61 4.43 -5.13
CA GLN A 111 -1.83 4.56 -6.36
C GLN A 111 -2.55 3.94 -7.56
N GLN A 112 -3.17 2.78 -7.40
CA GLN A 112 -3.94 2.11 -8.46
C GLN A 112 -5.11 2.99 -8.91
N ARG A 113 -5.86 3.58 -7.98
CA ARG A 113 -6.99 4.48 -8.26
C ARG A 113 -6.55 5.77 -8.95
N ALA A 114 -5.36 6.30 -8.61
CA ALA A 114 -4.82 7.50 -9.24
C ALA A 114 -4.35 7.28 -10.70
N GLY A 115 -4.47 6.06 -11.23
CA GLY A 115 -4.08 5.70 -12.60
C GLY A 115 -2.84 4.82 -12.70
N GLY A 116 -2.24 4.42 -11.56
CA GLY A 116 -1.17 3.42 -11.47
C GLY A 116 0.12 3.76 -12.21
N ILE A 117 1.17 2.97 -11.97
CA ILE A 117 2.30 2.89 -12.90
C ILE A 117 1.72 2.28 -14.18
N LYS A 118 1.77 3.00 -15.31
CA LYS A 118 1.42 2.41 -16.60
C LYS A 118 2.34 1.22 -16.80
N GLU A 119 1.81 0.00 -16.69
CA GLU A 119 2.52 -1.19 -17.14
C GLU A 119 2.90 -0.93 -18.59
N GLN A 120 4.18 -0.69 -18.87
CA GLN A 120 4.67 -0.76 -20.24
C GLN A 120 4.53 -2.24 -20.62
N GLN A 121 3.47 -2.55 -21.35
CA GLN A 121 3.34 -3.82 -22.04
C GLN A 121 4.66 -4.01 -22.83
N PRO A 122 5.45 -5.07 -22.59
CA PRO A 122 6.63 -5.30 -23.39
C PRO A 122 6.17 -5.40 -24.84
N ASP A 123 6.72 -4.55 -25.70
CA ASP A 123 6.42 -4.53 -27.13
C ASP A 123 6.64 -5.94 -27.70
N ALA A 124 5.55 -6.67 -27.92
CA ALA A 124 5.54 -7.99 -28.53
C ALA A 124 5.99 -7.97 -30.01
N ASN A 125 6.41 -6.81 -30.52
CA ASN A 125 6.84 -6.60 -31.89
C ASN A 125 8.37 -6.54 -32.09
N ALA A 126 9.18 -6.69 -31.02
CA ALA A 126 10.64 -6.61 -31.13
C ALA A 126 11.31 -7.90 -31.69
N PHE A 127 10.57 -9.00 -31.86
CA PHE A 127 11.13 -10.29 -32.31
C PHE A 127 10.72 -10.72 -33.73
N ALA A 128 10.15 -9.83 -34.55
CA ALA A 128 9.71 -10.18 -35.91
C ALA A 128 10.74 -9.93 -37.02
N HIS A 129 11.98 -9.53 -36.70
CA HIS A 129 13.02 -9.24 -37.70
C HIS A 129 14.41 -9.78 -37.33
N ALA A 130 14.51 -11.10 -37.14
CA ALA A 130 15.79 -11.81 -37.17
C ALA A 130 15.73 -12.98 -38.16
#